data_AF-A0A9E0XU26-F1
#
_entry.id   AF-A0A9E0XU26-F1
#
_cell.length_a   1.000
_cell.length_b   1.000
_cell.length_c   1.000
_cell.angle_alpha   90.00
_cell.angle_beta   90.00
_cell.angle_gamma   90.00
#
_symmetry.space_group_name_H-M   'P 1'
#
loop_
_entity.id
_entity.type
_entity.pdbx_description
1 polymer ?
#
loop_
_entity_poly.entity_id
_entity_poly.type
_entity_poly.pdbx_seq_one_letter_code
_entity_poly.pdbx_strand_id
1 'polypeptide(L)'
;IAALKRIENENLDLSEKIFVSEKDISKNTYSPLLKKYPNGNFEISIGETIAYAISLSDNNACDILINFVGGIKKVESFIKSLGIEDLELCETESSMHSDILNSYNNWASPLSVVNLLKKVYTESILSEAHLNFLKKVLADTSTGSDKLRAGLPSNTRL
;
A
#
# COMPACT_ATOMS: atom_id res chain seq x y z
N ILE A 1 0.27 -1.64 -5.71
CA ILE A 1 0.29 -2.18 -7.09
C ILE A 1 -0.83 -3.21 -7.29
N ALA A 2 -0.88 -4.29 -6.50
CA ALA A 2 -1.94 -5.31 -6.60
C ALA A 2 -3.37 -4.74 -6.57
N ALA A 3 -3.65 -3.78 -5.68
CA ALA A 3 -4.95 -3.09 -5.62
C ALA A 3 -5.27 -2.35 -6.93
N LEU A 4 -4.35 -1.55 -7.45
CA LEU A 4 -4.51 -0.87 -8.74
C LEU A 4 -4.72 -1.87 -9.88
N LYS A 5 -4.02 -3.02 -9.85
CA LYS A 5 -4.21 -4.04 -10.86
C LYS A 5 -5.58 -4.71 -10.79
N ARG A 6 -6.10 -4.93 -9.59
CA ARG A 6 -7.47 -5.41 -9.37
C ARG A 6 -8.48 -4.42 -9.96
N ILE A 7 -8.32 -3.13 -9.69
CA ILE A 7 -9.18 -2.06 -10.23
C ILE A 7 -9.22 -2.11 -11.76
N GLU A 8 -8.06 -2.23 -12.41
CA GLU A 8 -7.98 -2.38 -13.87
C GLU A 8 -8.72 -3.61 -14.39
N ASN A 9 -8.46 -4.77 -13.76
CA ASN A 9 -9.02 -6.03 -14.23
C ASN A 9 -10.54 -6.12 -14.03
N GLU A 10 -11.05 -5.46 -12.98
CA GLU A 10 -12.48 -5.44 -12.63
C GLU A 10 -13.21 -4.21 -13.21
N ASN A 11 -12.52 -3.34 -13.96
CA ASN A 11 -13.04 -2.07 -14.49
C ASN A 11 -13.68 -1.19 -13.41
N LEU A 12 -13.07 -1.15 -12.22
CA LEU A 12 -13.49 -0.27 -11.13
C LEU A 12 -12.88 1.14 -11.31
N ASP A 13 -13.49 2.13 -10.68
CA ASP A 13 -12.92 3.47 -10.58
C ASP A 13 -12.25 3.69 -9.22
N LEU A 14 -11.22 4.55 -9.17
CA LEU A 14 -10.58 4.92 -7.90
C LEU A 14 -11.55 5.58 -6.91
N SER A 15 -12.65 6.17 -7.40
CA SER A 15 -13.70 6.80 -6.60
C SER A 15 -14.70 5.82 -6.00
N GLU A 16 -14.72 4.56 -6.46
CA GLU A 16 -15.54 3.51 -5.89
C GLU A 16 -15.28 3.37 -4.39
N LYS A 17 -16.34 3.11 -3.63
CA LYS A 17 -16.31 3.18 -2.17
C LYS A 17 -16.14 1.80 -1.55
N ILE A 18 -15.29 1.73 -0.54
CA ILE A 18 -15.17 0.60 0.39
C ILE A 18 -15.92 1.00 1.65
N PHE A 19 -16.91 0.20 2.04
CA PHE A 19 -17.50 0.31 3.37
C PHE A 19 -16.54 -0.31 4.40
N VAL A 20 -16.21 0.48 5.43
CA VAL A 20 -15.31 0.09 6.51
C VAL A 20 -16.11 0.06 7.80
N SER A 21 -16.32 -1.13 8.35
CA SER A 21 -17.02 -1.32 9.61
C SER A 21 -16.10 -1.02 10.81
N GLU A 22 -16.67 -0.95 12.02
CA GLU A 22 -15.85 -0.85 13.24
C GLU A 22 -14.87 -2.02 13.40
N LYS A 23 -15.20 -3.22 12.88
CA LYS A 23 -14.34 -4.40 12.98
C LYS A 23 -13.14 -4.36 12.04
N ASP A 24 -13.21 -3.53 11.01
CA ASP A 24 -12.16 -3.40 10.00
C ASP A 24 -11.04 -2.44 10.45
N ILE A 25 -11.21 -1.79 11.62
CA ILE A 25 -10.22 -0.85 12.16
C ILE A 25 -9.68 -1.31 13.52
N SER A 26 -8.37 -1.24 13.69
CA SER A 26 -7.71 -1.31 14.99
C SER A 26 -7.54 0.10 15.55
N LYS A 27 -8.05 0.35 16.77
CA LYS A 27 -7.89 1.64 17.46
C LYS A 27 -6.51 1.81 18.10
N ASN A 28 -5.77 0.71 18.30
CA ASN A 28 -4.46 0.71 18.95
C ASN A 28 -3.32 0.54 17.93
N THR A 29 -3.29 1.38 16.89
CA THR A 29 -2.26 1.31 15.86
C THR A 29 -1.96 2.69 15.31
N TYR A 30 -0.87 2.84 14.55
CA TYR A 30 -0.63 4.09 13.84
C TYR A 30 -1.58 4.19 12.65
N SER A 31 -2.57 5.08 12.77
CA SER A 31 -3.57 5.30 11.72
C SER A 31 -4.09 6.74 11.73
N PRO A 32 -3.49 7.64 10.92
CA PRO A 32 -4.05 8.97 10.65
C PRO A 32 -5.53 8.97 10.22
N LEU A 33 -6.02 7.90 9.59
CA LEU A 33 -7.41 7.70 9.18
C LEU A 33 -8.38 7.76 10.37
N LEU A 34 -7.99 7.25 11.54
CA LEU A 34 -8.81 7.31 12.76
C LEU A 34 -9.09 8.73 13.25
N LYS A 35 -8.27 9.73 12.87
CA LYS A 35 -8.56 11.14 13.17
C LYS A 35 -9.82 11.62 12.48
N LYS A 36 -10.12 11.08 11.30
CA LYS A 36 -11.32 11.39 10.51
C LYS A 36 -12.48 10.46 10.83
N TYR A 37 -12.18 9.19 11.10
CA TYR A 37 -13.18 8.14 11.32
C TYR A 37 -12.87 7.31 12.58
N PRO A 38 -13.05 7.87 13.79
CA PRO A 38 -12.61 7.22 15.02
C PRO A 38 -13.38 5.95 15.39
N ASN A 39 -14.60 5.77 14.86
CA ASN A 39 -15.53 4.71 15.25
C ASN A 39 -15.81 3.69 14.14
N GLY A 40 -15.17 3.81 12.97
CA GLY A 40 -15.52 3.00 11.80
C GLY A 40 -16.90 3.37 11.25
N ASN A 41 -17.52 2.43 10.54
CA ASN A 41 -18.82 2.57 9.86
C ASN A 41 -18.88 3.78 8.91
N PHE A 42 -17.94 3.83 7.98
CA PHE A 42 -17.83 4.89 6.98
C PHE A 42 -17.53 4.32 5.60
N GLU A 43 -17.69 5.17 4.58
CA GLU A 43 -17.26 4.89 3.23
C GLU A 43 -16.03 5.73 2.88
N ILE A 44 -15.04 5.11 2.26
CA ILE A 44 -13.84 5.76 1.74
C ILE A 44 -13.58 5.28 0.32
N SER A 45 -13.11 6.17 -0.55
CA SER A 45 -12.77 5.76 -1.92
C SER A 45 -11.52 4.89 -1.94
N ILE A 46 -11.43 3.95 -2.88
CA ILE A 46 -10.23 3.10 -3.04
C ILE A 46 -8.98 3.98 -3.21
N GLY A 47 -9.09 5.07 -3.97
CA GLY A 47 -8.01 6.04 -4.17
C GLY A 47 -7.56 6.75 -2.89
N GLU A 48 -8.50 7.20 -2.05
CA GLU A 48 -8.17 7.75 -0.73
C GLU A 48 -7.49 6.71 0.16
N THR A 49 -7.98 5.47 0.17
CA THR A 49 -7.37 4.38 0.96
C THR A 49 -5.93 4.12 0.53
N ILE A 50 -5.64 4.11 -0.78
CA ILE A 50 -4.26 4.00 -1.31
C ILE A 50 -3.40 5.18 -0.86
N ALA A 51 -3.93 6.41 -0.90
CA ALA A 51 -3.19 7.59 -0.46
C ALA A 51 -2.86 7.56 1.04
N TYR A 52 -3.79 7.14 1.90
CA TYR A 52 -3.53 6.96 3.32
C TYR A 52 -2.46 5.89 3.58
N ALA A 53 -2.58 4.73 2.93
CA ALA A 53 -1.64 3.62 3.11
C ALA A 53 -0.22 3.99 2.68
N ILE A 54 -0.05 4.73 1.57
CA ILE A 54 1.28 5.04 1.03
C ILE A 54 1.83 6.35 1.61
N SER A 55 1.14 7.48 1.43
CA SER A 55 1.71 8.80 1.72
C SER A 55 1.81 9.09 3.22
N LEU A 56 0.95 8.45 4.01
CA LEU A 56 0.89 8.61 5.46
C LEU A 56 1.29 7.35 6.23
N SER A 57 1.57 6.23 5.55
CA SER A 57 1.90 4.94 6.15
C SER A 57 0.81 4.41 7.11
N ASP A 58 -0.47 4.64 6.78
CA ASP A 58 -1.59 4.28 7.67
C ASP A 58 -1.83 2.77 7.73
N ASN A 59 -1.76 2.20 8.95
CA ASN A 59 -1.85 0.76 9.16
C ASN A 59 -3.26 0.20 8.87
N ASN A 60 -4.33 0.91 9.24
CA ASN A 60 -5.69 0.46 8.95
C ASN A 60 -5.96 0.52 7.45
N ALA A 61 -5.52 1.58 6.77
CA ALA A 61 -5.66 1.67 5.32
C ALA A 61 -4.90 0.56 4.58
N CYS A 62 -3.73 0.15 5.10
CA CYS A 62 -2.98 -0.99 4.58
C CYS A 62 -3.81 -2.29 4.65
N ASP A 63 -4.34 -2.63 5.84
CA ASP A 63 -5.13 -3.85 6.04
C ASP A 63 -6.45 -3.83 5.25
N ILE A 64 -7.11 -2.68 5.15
CA ILE A 64 -8.29 -2.50 4.29
C ILE A 64 -7.94 -2.79 2.82
N LEU A 65 -6.78 -2.33 2.32
CA LEU A 65 -6.35 -2.63 0.94
C LEU A 65 -5.95 -4.09 0.75
N ILE A 66 -5.33 -4.71 1.73
CA ILE A 66 -5.03 -6.15 1.70
C ILE A 66 -6.33 -6.94 1.56
N ASN A 67 -7.35 -6.62 2.37
CA ASN A 67 -8.67 -7.22 2.29
C ASN A 67 -9.36 -6.92 0.95
N PHE A 68 -9.25 -5.68 0.46
CA PHE A 68 -9.73 -5.30 -0.86
C PHE A 68 -9.01 -6.05 -1.99
N VAL A 69 -7.76 -6.48 -1.86
CA VAL A 69 -7.13 -7.38 -2.86
C VAL A 69 -7.61 -8.82 -2.71
N GLY A 70 -8.14 -9.17 -1.53
CA GLY A 70 -8.61 -10.50 -1.16
C GLY A 70 -7.60 -11.30 -0.32
N GLY A 71 -6.75 -10.61 0.44
CA GLY A 71 -5.83 -11.18 1.43
C GLY A 71 -4.36 -11.08 1.03
N ILE A 72 -3.47 -11.15 2.04
CA ILE A 72 -2.03 -10.96 1.87
C ILE A 72 -1.40 -11.98 0.90
N LYS A 73 -1.90 -13.21 0.88
CA LYS A 73 -1.45 -14.26 -0.07
C LYS A 73 -1.79 -13.96 -1.53
N LYS A 74 -2.85 -13.19 -1.80
CA LYS A 74 -3.13 -12.70 -3.16
C LYS A 74 -2.19 -11.57 -3.54
N VAL A 75 -1.83 -10.69 -2.59
CA VAL A 75 -0.82 -9.66 -2.80
C VAL A 75 0.53 -10.32 -3.12
N GLU A 76 0.95 -11.29 -2.31
CA GLU A 76 2.18 -12.06 -2.51
C GLU A 76 2.20 -12.74 -3.88
N SER A 77 1.16 -13.53 -4.19
CA SER A 77 1.03 -14.25 -5.46
C SER A 77 1.10 -13.31 -6.66
N PHE A 78 0.48 -12.12 -6.55
CA PHE A 78 0.55 -11.11 -7.60
C PHE A 78 1.97 -10.57 -7.78
N ILE A 79 2.69 -10.25 -6.70
CA ILE A 79 4.06 -9.77 -6.81
C ILE A 79 4.98 -10.86 -7.39
N LYS A 80 4.82 -12.11 -6.97
CA LYS A 80 5.56 -13.27 -7.50
C LYS A 80 5.26 -13.53 -8.98
N SER A 81 4.03 -13.32 -9.44
CA SER A 81 3.69 -13.47 -10.87
C SER A 81 4.37 -12.44 -11.78
N LEU A 82 4.91 -11.35 -11.21
CA LEU A 82 5.78 -10.39 -11.91
C LEU A 82 7.24 -10.87 -11.99
N GLY A 83 7.55 -12.10 -11.56
CA GLY A 83 8.91 -12.64 -11.50
C GLY A 83 9.76 -12.09 -10.35
N ILE A 84 9.11 -11.55 -9.30
CA ILE A 84 9.79 -11.08 -8.09
C ILE A 84 9.64 -12.15 -7.01
N GLU A 85 10.61 -13.05 -6.92
CA GLU A 85 10.49 -14.30 -6.14
C GLU A 85 11.09 -14.23 -4.74
N ASP A 86 12.16 -13.43 -4.57
CA ASP A 86 12.95 -13.35 -3.33
C ASP A 86 12.35 -12.32 -2.36
N LEU A 87 11.15 -12.67 -1.89
CA LEU A 87 10.36 -11.99 -0.87
C LEU A 87 9.31 -12.93 -0.29
N GLU A 88 8.80 -12.54 0.86
CA GLU A 88 7.65 -13.14 1.50
C GLU A 88 6.72 -12.06 2.03
N LEU A 89 5.42 -12.24 1.75
CA LEU A 89 4.35 -11.42 2.29
C LEU A 89 3.29 -12.36 2.86
N CYS A 90 3.20 -12.43 4.17
CA CYS A 90 2.29 -13.35 4.87
C CYS A 90 1.59 -12.72 6.08
N GLU A 91 2.02 -11.55 6.54
CA GLU A 91 1.46 -10.86 7.69
C GLU A 91 0.74 -9.56 7.29
N THR A 92 -0.29 -9.21 8.04
CA THR A 92 -0.98 -7.93 7.98
C THR A 92 -0.47 -7.01 9.09
N GLU A 93 -0.83 -5.72 9.08
CA GLU A 93 -0.50 -4.82 10.18
C GLU A 93 -1.11 -5.29 11.50
N SER A 94 -2.33 -5.82 11.45
CA SER A 94 -2.99 -6.43 12.61
C SER A 94 -2.21 -7.62 13.18
N SER A 95 -1.71 -8.55 12.33
CA SER A 95 -0.95 -9.71 12.82
C SER A 95 0.44 -9.32 13.31
N MET A 96 1.12 -8.35 12.67
CA MET A 96 2.38 -7.78 13.17
C MET A 96 2.22 -6.99 14.46
N HIS A 97 1.05 -6.36 14.68
CA HIS A 97 0.76 -5.68 15.94
C HIS A 97 0.53 -6.67 17.08
N SER A 98 -0.09 -7.82 16.79
CA SER A 98 -0.35 -8.86 17.80
C SER A 98 0.92 -9.52 18.33
N ASP A 99 1.92 -9.68 17.45
CA ASP A 99 3.27 -10.13 17.80
C ASP A 99 4.28 -9.45 16.88
N ILE A 100 5.15 -8.62 17.45
CA ILE A 100 6.16 -7.88 16.71
C ILE A 100 7.13 -8.81 15.97
N LEU A 101 7.33 -10.05 16.43
CA LEU A 101 8.20 -11.02 15.74
C LEU A 101 7.65 -11.42 14.37
N ASN A 102 6.34 -11.29 14.14
CA ASN A 102 5.74 -11.53 12.83
C ASN A 102 6.27 -10.53 11.77
N SER A 103 6.77 -9.36 12.18
CA SER A 103 7.40 -8.42 11.23
C SER A 103 8.58 -9.01 10.46
N TYR A 104 9.27 -10.01 11.02
CA TYR A 104 10.36 -10.72 10.32
C TYR A 104 9.86 -11.69 9.25
N ASN A 105 8.59 -12.12 9.29
CA ASN A 105 8.00 -13.01 8.28
C ASN A 105 7.70 -12.25 6.98
N ASN A 106 7.46 -10.93 7.05
CA ASN A 106 7.38 -10.06 5.88
C ASN A 106 8.77 -9.52 5.53
N TRP A 107 9.41 -10.12 4.54
CA TRP A 107 10.76 -9.74 4.12
C TRP A 107 10.89 -9.65 2.61
N ALA A 108 11.88 -8.90 2.12
CA ALA A 108 12.26 -8.86 0.72
C ALA A 108 13.74 -8.55 0.59
N SER A 109 14.42 -9.14 -0.39
CA SER A 109 15.79 -8.73 -0.67
C SER A 109 15.82 -7.33 -1.32
N PRO A 110 16.90 -6.54 -1.10
CA PRO A 110 17.02 -5.22 -1.72
C PRO A 110 16.90 -5.27 -3.25
N LEU A 111 17.42 -6.32 -3.88
CA LEU A 111 17.34 -6.51 -5.32
C LEU A 111 15.90 -6.74 -5.80
N SER A 112 15.11 -7.54 -5.08
CA SER A 112 13.69 -7.73 -5.38
C SER A 112 12.90 -6.42 -5.33
N VAL A 113 13.15 -5.58 -4.31
CA VAL A 113 12.48 -4.28 -4.18
C VAL A 113 12.83 -3.37 -5.36
N VAL A 114 14.11 -3.26 -5.74
CA VAL A 114 14.55 -2.45 -6.88
C VAL A 114 14.00 -2.98 -8.20
N ASN A 115 14.00 -4.30 -8.40
CA ASN A 115 13.45 -4.92 -9.61
C ASN A 115 11.94 -4.70 -9.74
N LEU A 116 11.19 -4.79 -8.64
CA LEU A 116 9.77 -4.47 -8.62
C LEU A 116 9.53 -3.02 -9.03
N LEU A 117 10.26 -2.07 -8.43
CA LEU A 117 10.17 -0.65 -8.79
C LEU A 117 10.49 -0.43 -10.26
N LYS A 118 11.59 -0.99 -10.78
CA LYS A 118 11.97 -0.91 -12.19
C LYS A 118 10.85 -1.42 -13.09
N LYS A 119 10.34 -2.64 -12.84
CA LYS A 119 9.25 -3.24 -13.62
C LYS A 119 8.01 -2.36 -13.69
N VAL A 120 7.55 -1.87 -12.54
CA VAL A 120 6.37 -1.00 -12.46
C VAL A 120 6.54 0.27 -13.31
N TYR A 121 7.76 0.81 -13.36
CA TYR A 121 8.06 2.02 -14.12
C TYR A 121 8.30 1.79 -15.61
N THR A 122 8.81 0.63 -16.02
CA THR A 122 9.29 0.41 -17.40
C THR A 122 8.48 -0.60 -18.22
N GLU A 123 7.68 -1.46 -17.59
CA GLU A 123 7.05 -2.61 -18.27
C GLU A 123 5.52 -2.56 -18.31
N SER A 124 4.91 -1.38 -18.20
CA SER A 124 3.46 -1.18 -18.33
C SER A 124 2.60 -2.15 -17.49
N ILE A 125 3.08 -2.51 -16.29
CA ILE A 125 2.37 -3.38 -15.34
C ILE A 125 1.01 -2.79 -14.97
N LEU A 126 0.99 -1.47 -14.83
CA LEU A 126 -0.19 -0.63 -14.66
C LEU A 126 -0.41 0.19 -15.93
N SER A 127 -1.67 0.53 -16.21
CA SER A 127 -2.02 1.58 -17.17
C SER A 127 -1.33 2.89 -16.81
N GLU A 128 -1.15 3.76 -17.81
CA GLU A 128 -0.51 5.05 -17.62
C GLU A 128 -1.22 5.91 -16.55
N ALA A 129 -2.55 5.90 -16.54
CA ALA A 129 -3.34 6.63 -15.55
C ALA A 129 -3.05 6.14 -14.11
N HIS A 130 -3.07 4.84 -13.86
CA HIS A 130 -2.78 4.28 -12.54
C HIS A 130 -1.32 4.39 -12.14
N LEU A 131 -0.38 4.31 -13.09
CA LEU A 131 1.04 4.57 -12.84
C LEU A 131 1.26 6.03 -12.43
N ASN A 132 0.62 6.99 -13.11
CA ASN A 132 0.70 8.41 -12.78
C ASN A 132 0.07 8.71 -11.41
N PHE A 133 -1.06 8.07 -11.09
CA PHE A 133 -1.64 8.14 -9.75
C PHE A 133 -0.67 7.61 -8.69
N LEU A 134 -0.10 6.41 -8.89
CA LEU A 134 0.86 5.81 -7.95
C LEU A 134 2.09 6.71 -7.75
N LYS A 135 2.66 7.25 -8.83
CA LYS A 135 3.80 8.20 -8.78
C LYS A 135 3.45 9.43 -7.95
N LYS A 136 2.27 10.02 -8.17
CA LYS A 136 1.80 11.18 -7.41
C LYS A 136 1.72 10.86 -5.91
N VAL A 137 1.07 9.75 -5.56
CA VAL A 137 0.90 9.34 -4.17
C VAL A 137 2.25 9.07 -3.48
N LEU A 138 3.18 8.40 -4.15
CA LEU A 138 4.54 8.19 -3.64
C LEU A 138 5.27 9.53 -3.41
N ALA A 139 5.16 10.45 -4.36
CA ALA A 139 5.80 11.75 -4.28
C ALA A 139 5.26 12.65 -3.17
N ASP A 140 3.97 12.51 -2.86
CA ASP A 140 3.26 13.26 -1.82
C ASP A 140 3.49 12.66 -0.41
N THR A 141 4.34 11.63 -0.29
CA THR A 141 4.74 11.05 1.00
C THR A 141 5.45 12.07 1.88
N SER A 142 4.96 12.21 3.12
CA SER A 142 5.47 13.17 4.11
C SER A 142 6.41 12.53 5.16
N THR A 143 6.46 11.20 5.23
CA THR A 143 7.31 10.46 6.16
C THR A 143 8.75 10.30 5.64
N GLY A 144 9.71 10.03 6.53
CA GLY A 144 11.08 9.66 6.15
C GLY A 144 11.87 10.74 5.40
N SER A 145 11.60 12.03 5.67
CA SER A 145 12.30 13.16 5.04
C SER A 145 13.81 13.18 5.29
N ASP A 146 14.27 12.48 6.33
CA ASP A 146 15.64 12.28 6.78
C ASP A 146 16.35 11.09 6.10
N LYS A 147 15.68 10.37 5.19
CA LYS A 147 16.21 9.19 4.48
C LYS A 147 16.75 9.56 3.10
N LEU A 148 16.23 8.96 2.02
CA LEU A 148 16.68 9.20 0.64
C LEU A 148 16.63 10.69 0.26
N ARG A 149 15.59 11.42 0.68
CA ARG A 149 15.42 12.84 0.36
C ARG A 149 16.50 13.73 0.95
N ALA A 150 17.03 13.39 2.14
CA ALA A 150 18.07 14.18 2.80
C ALA A 150 19.40 14.20 2.04
N GLY A 151 19.66 13.19 1.21
CA GLY A 151 20.85 13.11 0.36
C GLY A 151 20.70 13.78 -1.02
N LEU A 152 19.56 14.39 -1.33
CA LEU A 152 19.25 14.95 -2.64
C LEU A 152 19.19 16.49 -2.61
N PRO A 153 19.32 17.15 -3.78
CA PRO A 153 19.12 18.59 -3.87
C PRO A 153 17.77 19.03 -3.29
N SER A 154 17.75 20.24 -2.72
CA SER A 154 16.52 20.85 -2.24
C SER A 154 15.48 20.93 -3.37
N ASN A 155 14.22 20.63 -3.04
CA ASN A 155 13.08 20.55 -3.98
C ASN A 155 13.08 19.36 -4.97
N THR A 156 13.99 18.38 -4.85
CA THR A 156 13.83 17.13 -5.60
C THR A 156 12.53 16.43 -5.22
N ARG A 157 11.69 16.16 -6.22
CA ARG A 157 10.48 15.34 -6.06
C ARG A 157 10.85 13.90 -6.40
N LEU A 158 10.76 13.04 -5.38
CA LEU A 158 10.85 11.58 -5.51
C LEU A 158 9.52 11.00 -5.96
#